data_AF-A0A1I9G9J7-F1
#
_entry.id   AF-A0A1I9G9J7-F1
#
_cell.length_a   1.000
_cell.length_b   1.000
_cell.length_c   1.000
_cell.angle_alpha   90.00
_cell.angle_beta   90.00
_cell.angle_gamma   90.00
#
_symmetry.space_group_name_H-M   'P 1'
#
loop_
_entity.id
_entity.type
_entity.pdbx_description
1 polymer ?
#
loop_
_entity_poly.entity_id
_entity_poly.type
_entity_poly.pdbx_seq_one_letter_code
_entity_poly.pdbx_strand_id
1 'polypeptide(L)'
;MHKCGVKIVVVSSGLETSTTKFCYASVYKGANERALQYRFDIPILPGKFVGTGDVFISLLLVWMDKLDGDIALAIQNVIGTLQGILRRTANKAYCKLY
;
A
#
# COMPACT_ATOMS: atom_id res chain seq x y z
N MET A 1 -5.92 -17.58 -2.40
CA MET A 1 -6.30 -16.81 -1.20
C MET A 1 -7.81 -16.67 -1.05
N HIS A 2 -8.55 -16.09 -2.01
CA HIS A 2 -10.02 -16.03 -1.90
C HIS A 2 -10.70 -17.41 -1.80
N LYS A 3 -10.21 -18.42 -2.53
CA LYS A 3 -10.67 -19.83 -2.40
C LYS A 3 -10.51 -20.40 -0.99
N CYS A 4 -9.65 -19.81 -0.16
CA CYS A 4 -9.41 -20.21 1.23
C CYS A 4 -10.26 -19.40 2.23
N GLY A 5 -11.22 -18.59 1.77
CA GLY A 5 -12.11 -17.80 2.63
C GLY A 5 -11.65 -16.37 2.93
N VAL A 6 -10.48 -15.95 2.46
CA VAL A 6 -9.99 -14.58 2.66
C VAL A 6 -10.81 -13.60 1.82
N LYS A 7 -11.50 -12.64 2.45
CA LYS A 7 -12.37 -11.68 1.74
C LYS A 7 -11.58 -10.60 1.02
N ILE A 8 -10.55 -10.05 1.65
CA ILE A 8 -9.72 -8.98 1.08
C ILE A 8 -8.27 -9.44 1.11
N VAL A 9 -7.59 -9.34 -0.03
CA VAL A 9 -6.17 -9.64 -0.18
C VAL A 9 -5.48 -8.37 -0.62
N VAL A 10 -4.43 -7.97 0.11
CA VAL A 10 -3.56 -6.84 -0.27
C VAL A 10 -2.14 -7.37 -0.43
N VAL A 11 -1.54 -7.09 -1.58
CA VAL A 11 -0.12 -7.29 -1.83
C VAL A 11 0.51 -5.90 -1.78
N SER A 12 1.04 -5.53 -0.61
CA SER A 12 1.54 -4.17 -0.32
C SER A 12 2.74 -3.76 -1.18
N SER A 13 3.54 -4.74 -1.59
CA SER A 13 4.58 -4.59 -2.61
C SER A 13 4.79 -5.91 -3.33
N GLY A 14 4.54 -5.96 -4.63
CA GLY A 14 4.76 -7.13 -5.46
C GLY A 14 5.81 -6.88 -6.52
N LEU A 15 5.37 -6.86 -7.78
CA LEU A 15 6.19 -6.52 -8.93
C LEU A 15 6.65 -5.04 -8.85
N GLU A 16 7.79 -4.77 -9.47
CA GLU A 16 8.34 -3.42 -9.59
C GLU A 16 9.09 -3.24 -10.91
N THR A 17 9.21 -1.98 -11.34
CA THR A 17 10.11 -1.50 -12.39
C THR A 17 11.26 -0.73 -11.74
N SER A 18 12.14 -0.14 -12.55
CA SER A 18 13.20 0.75 -12.05
C SER A 18 12.68 2.00 -11.34
N THR A 19 11.44 2.42 -11.58
CA THR A 19 10.87 3.68 -11.08
C THR A 19 9.58 3.51 -10.28
N THR A 20 8.91 2.36 -10.40
CA THR A 20 7.57 2.16 -9.86
C THR A 20 7.46 0.82 -9.17
N LYS A 21 6.91 0.82 -7.97
CA LYS A 21 6.51 -0.37 -7.23
C LYS A 21 4.99 -0.54 -7.33
N PHE A 22 4.51 -1.76 -7.49
CA PHE A 22 3.08 -2.03 -7.59
C PHE A 22 2.51 -2.58 -6.28
N CYS A 23 1.42 -1.98 -5.83
CA CYS A 23 0.55 -2.51 -4.78
C CYS A 23 -0.74 -3.02 -5.42
N TYR A 24 -1.23 -4.17 -4.98
CA TYR A 24 -2.45 -4.79 -5.50
C TYR A 24 -3.44 -5.03 -4.39
N ALA A 25 -4.73 -4.87 -4.69
CA ALA A 25 -5.80 -5.30 -3.81
C ALA A 25 -6.83 -6.12 -4.58
N SER A 26 -7.39 -7.12 -3.93
CA SER A 26 -8.44 -7.96 -4.47
C SER A 26 -9.53 -8.15 -3.41
N VAL A 27 -10.77 -7.83 -3.77
CA VAL A 27 -11.95 -7.95 -2.91
C VAL A 27 -12.87 -9.01 -3.47
N TYR A 28 -13.10 -10.04 -2.67
CA TYR A 28 -14.07 -11.08 -2.97
C TYR A 28 -15.49 -10.52 -2.83
N LYS A 29 -16.30 -10.68 -3.87
CA LYS A 29 -17.70 -10.21 -3.92
C LYS A 29 -18.74 -11.32 -3.76
N GLY A 30 -18.33 -12.59 -3.78
CA GLY A 30 -19.23 -13.74 -3.69
C GLY A 30 -18.81 -14.87 -4.63
N ALA A 31 -19.44 -16.03 -4.51
CA ALA A 31 -19.02 -17.24 -5.24
C ALA A 31 -19.20 -17.12 -6.76
N ASN A 32 -20.18 -16.31 -7.19
CA ASN A 32 -20.54 -16.16 -8.60
C ASN A 32 -20.05 -14.85 -9.21
N GLU A 33 -19.33 -14.03 -8.44
CA GLU A 33 -18.83 -12.73 -8.90
C GLU A 33 -17.31 -12.76 -9.02
N ARG A 34 -16.80 -12.13 -10.08
CA ARG A 34 -15.37 -11.92 -10.21
C ARG A 34 -14.91 -10.98 -9.11
N ALA A 35 -13.80 -11.33 -8.45
CA ALA A 35 -13.19 -10.45 -7.45
C ALA A 35 -12.86 -9.09 -8.07
N LEU A 36 -13.16 -8.03 -7.33
CA LEU A 36 -12.82 -6.67 -7.73
C LEU A 36 -11.33 -6.43 -7.45
N GLN A 37 -10.59 -6.02 -8.47
CA GLN A 37 -9.13 -5.93 -8.42
C GLN A 37 -8.67 -4.50 -8.65
N TYR A 38 -7.68 -4.08 -7.87
CA TYR A 38 -7.06 -2.76 -7.95
C TYR A 38 -5.56 -2.91 -8.09
N ARG A 39 -4.94 -1.99 -8.84
CA ARG A 39 -3.50 -1.78 -8.89
C ARG A 39 -3.22 -0.32 -8.57
N PHE A 40 -2.23 -0.10 -7.71
CA PHE A 40 -1.72 1.20 -7.35
C PHE A 40 -0.26 1.29 -7.73
N ASP A 41 0.08 2.36 -8.43
CA ASP A 41 1.42 2.63 -8.92
C ASP A 41 2.11 3.55 -7.90
N ILE A 42 3.17 3.05 -7.25
CA ILE A 42 3.88 3.75 -6.18
C ILE A 42 5.25 4.18 -6.71
N PRO A 43 5.54 5.49 -6.82
CA PRO A 43 6.86 5.95 -7.20
C PRO A 43 7.92 5.48 -6.21
N ILE A 44 9.00 4.88 -6.71
CA ILE A 44 10.15 4.47 -5.89
C ILE A 44 10.88 5.74 -5.43
N LEU A 45 11.14 5.82 -4.13
CA LEU A 45 11.96 6.85 -3.53
C LEU A 45 13.38 6.30 -3.32
N PRO A 46 14.43 7.08 -3.65
CA PRO A 46 15.80 6.66 -3.41
C PRO A 46 16.07 6.55 -1.90
N GLY A 47 16.81 5.51 -1.52
CA GLY A 47 17.16 5.21 -0.14
C GLY A 47 16.71 3.82 0.31
N LYS A 48 17.25 3.36 1.44
CA LYS A 48 16.86 2.10 2.06
C LYS A 48 16.02 2.39 3.30
N PHE A 49 14.77 1.97 3.28
CA PHE A 49 13.83 2.15 4.39
C PHE A 49 13.31 0.79 4.83
N VAL A 50 13.38 0.53 6.13
CA VAL A 50 12.84 -0.66 6.78
C VAL A 50 11.62 -0.30 7.62
N GLY A 51 10.79 -1.28 7.97
CA GLY A 51 9.56 -1.07 8.74
C GLY A 51 8.41 -0.39 7.96
N THR A 52 8.58 -0.15 6.65
CA THR A 52 7.54 0.45 5.80
C THR A 52 6.28 -0.42 5.70
N GLY A 53 6.44 -1.75 5.78
CA GLY A 53 5.33 -2.70 5.88
C GLY A 53 4.52 -2.54 7.17
N ASP A 54 5.18 -2.32 8.31
CA ASP A 54 4.52 -2.11 9.60
C ASP A 54 3.72 -0.81 9.60
N VAL A 55 4.29 0.25 9.05
CA VAL A 55 3.58 1.53 8.86
C VAL A 55 2.41 1.35 7.88
N PHE A 56 2.61 0.64 6.78
CA PHE A 56 1.56 0.37 5.79
C PHE A 56 0.36 -0.33 6.42
N ILE A 57 0.58 -1.44 7.14
CA ILE A 57 -0.53 -2.20 7.74
C ILE A 57 -1.22 -1.44 8.87
N SER A 58 -0.45 -0.69 9.69
CA SER A 58 -0.99 0.13 10.77
C SER A 58 -1.93 1.21 10.23
N LEU A 59 -1.50 1.91 9.17
CA LEU A 59 -2.34 2.92 8.51
C LEU A 59 -3.53 2.29 7.80
N LEU A 60 -3.34 1.13 7.15
CA LEU A 60 -4.41 0.46 6.41
C LEU A 60 -5.56 0.07 7.34
N LEU A 61 -5.24 -0.47 8.51
CA LEU A 61 -6.25 -0.84 9.51
C LEU A 61 -7.09 0.38 9.93
N VAL A 62 -6.43 1.51 10.24
CA VAL A 62 -7.11 2.74 10.64
C VAL A 62 -7.97 3.33 9.52
N TRP A 63 -7.47 3.33 8.28
CA TRP A 63 -8.22 3.88 7.15
C TRP A 63 -9.37 2.98 6.71
N MET A 64 -9.23 1.66 6.83
CA MET A 64 -10.33 0.72 6.58
C MET A 64 -11.48 0.92 7.56
N ASP A 65 -11.17 1.17 8.83
CA ASP A 65 -12.17 1.50 9.85
C ASP A 65 -12.86 2.85 9.56
N LYS A 66 -12.07 3.90 9.27
CA LYS A 66 -12.59 5.25 9.00
C LYS A 66 -13.39 5.40 7.71
N LEU A 67 -13.22 4.48 6.77
CA LEU A 67 -13.81 4.56 5.42
C LEU A 67 -14.81 3.43 5.16
N ASP A 68 -15.36 2.83 6.22
CA ASP A 68 -16.37 1.77 6.15
C ASP A 68 -15.96 0.61 5.21
N GLY A 69 -14.67 0.27 5.21
CA GLY A 69 -14.11 -0.81 4.40
C GLY A 69 -13.85 -0.48 2.93
N ASP A 70 -13.88 0.80 2.51
CA ASP A 70 -13.40 1.21 1.17
C ASP A 70 -11.89 1.01 1.04
N ILE A 71 -11.52 -0.19 0.57
CA ILE A 71 -10.12 -0.60 0.42
C ILE A 71 -9.35 0.26 -0.58
N ALA A 72 -10.02 0.80 -1.60
CA ALA A 72 -9.34 1.53 -2.64
C ALA A 72 -8.90 2.89 -2.12
N LEU A 73 -9.83 3.61 -1.47
CA LEU A 73 -9.52 4.90 -0.85
C LEU A 73 -8.59 4.73 0.36
N ALA A 74 -8.75 3.65 1.14
CA ALA A 74 -7.86 3.36 2.25
C ALA A 74 -6.40 3.18 1.78
N ILE A 75 -6.15 2.39 0.73
CA ILE A 75 -4.81 2.18 0.19
C ILE A 75 -4.23 3.48 -0.40
N GLN A 76 -5.04 4.32 -1.06
CA GLN A 76 -4.58 5.64 -1.54
C GLN A 76 -4.08 6.51 -0.37
N ASN A 77 -4.84 6.57 0.73
CA ASN A 77 -4.44 7.33 1.92
C ASN A 77 -3.19 6.76 2.59
N VAL A 78 -3.05 5.42 2.66
CA VAL A 78 -1.84 4.76 3.16
C VAL A 78 -0.63 5.12 2.32
N ILE A 79 -0.72 4.97 0.99
CA ILE A 79 0.39 5.27 0.06
C ILE A 79 0.79 6.74 0.17
N GLY A 80 -0.17 7.66 0.15
CA GLY A 80 0.09 9.10 0.27
C GLY A 80 0.80 9.45 1.58
N THR A 81 0.32 8.89 2.70
CA THR A 81 0.91 9.10 4.02
C THR A 81 2.34 8.53 4.09
N LEU A 82 2.53 7.29 3.63
CA LEU A 82 3.84 6.63 3.65
C LEU A 82 4.84 7.35 2.75
N GLN A 83 4.44 7.81 1.56
CA GLN A 83 5.28 8.64 0.69
C GLN A 83 5.71 9.94 1.38
N GLY A 84 4.82 10.60 2.11
CA GLY A 84 5.14 11.79 2.91
C GLY A 84 6.16 11.50 4.02
N ILE A 85 5.97 10.41 4.76
CA ILE A 85 6.90 9.95 5.82
C ILE A 85 8.27 9.65 5.22
N LEU A 86 8.33 8.90 4.12
CA LEU A 86 9.57 8.51 3.47
C LEU A 86 10.33 9.72 2.93
N ARG A 87 9.66 10.68 2.28
CA ARG A 87 10.31 11.93 1.82
C ARG A 87 10.90 12.73 2.98
N ARG A 88 10.17 12.86 4.10
CA ARG A 88 10.67 13.55 5.30
C ARG A 88 11.87 12.82 5.91
N THR A 89 11.81 11.49 5.95
CA THR A 89 12.89 10.64 6.47
C THR A 89 14.12 10.74 5.58
N ALA A 90 13.95 10.67 4.26
CA ALA A 90 15.01 10.83 3.27
C ALA A 90 15.69 12.20 3.41
N ASN A 91 14.91 13.28 3.51
CA ASN A 91 15.45 14.61 3.68
C ASN A 91 16.27 14.72 4.99
N LYS A 92 15.84 14.13 6.09
CA LYS A 92 16.62 14.17 7.34
C LYS A 92 17.87 13.29 7.30
N ALA A 93 17.80 12.13 6.66
CA ALA A 93 18.89 11.16 6.62
C ALA A 93 19.97 11.51 5.58
N TYR A 94 19.57 12.04 4.42
CA TYR A 94 20.45 12.22 3.26
C TYR A 94 20.68 13.68 2.87
N CYS A 95 19.82 14.63 3.27
CA CYS A 95 20.01 16.06 2.93
C CYS A 95 21.07 16.78 3.81
N LYS A 96 21.86 16.03 4.59
CA LYS A 96 23.09 16.53 5.24
C LYS A 96 24.37 16.26 4.44
N LEU A 97 24.27 15.77 3.20
CA LEU A 97 25.41 15.42 2.33
C LEU A 97 25.63 16.38 1.15
N TYR A 98 25.02 17.57 1.17
CA TYR A 98 25.37 18.70 0.31
C TYR A 98 25.43 19.98 1.13
#